data_AF-A0A2H6A728-F1
#
_entry.id   AF-A0A2H6A728-F1
#
_cell.length_a   1.000
_cell.length_b   1.000
_cell.length_c   1.000
_cell.angle_alpha   90.00
_cell.angle_beta   90.00
_cell.angle_gamma   90.00
#
_symmetry.space_group_name_H-M   'P 1'
#
loop_
_entity.id
_entity.type
_entity.pdbx_description
1 polymer ?
#
loop_
_entity_poly.entity_id
_entity_poly.type
_entity_poly.pdbx_seq_one_letter_code
_entity_poly.pdbx_strand_id
1 'polypeptide(L)'
;MKKGFTFIEVIIVIAIFTIVLGAISSFSLNFYNNQKFISDYSNIVDQAKFGVFRMVKELREAKTGEDGSYPLVFAGDKEIVFFADVDNDGVVEKVRYFLGSVQSADYTQTCSTNTTGGSCSVVFSNFFNGTLVSASAKVSGRGDLNQGNEYFDVFADGVKLGQVCKSGCSQCGSSFEGTQTFDVLSQARDNSLVLTADATNDVNICNPKMEAKFELSVSWNDTSGDNILKKEVTEPTGDPPEYLPNNSTTTVISNYVINTPPIFQYYDKEGNIINDTPARLKDTKLIRVYLVIDNDINKSPKPFELETFVNIRNLNE
;
A
#
# COMPACT_ATOMS: atom_id res chain seq x y z
N MET A 1 35.55 46.47 58.29
CA MET A 1 34.13 46.08 58.41
C MET A 1 33.64 45.68 57.02
N LYS A 2 33.26 44.41 56.82
CA LYS A 2 32.59 44.00 55.57
C LYS A 2 31.16 44.54 55.63
N LYS A 3 30.80 45.46 54.71
CA LYS A 3 29.43 45.98 54.60
C LYS A 3 28.52 44.82 54.17
N GLY A 4 27.47 44.54 54.95
CA GLY A 4 26.45 43.53 54.61
C GLY A 4 25.43 44.09 53.61
N PHE A 5 24.77 43.20 52.86
CA PHE A 5 23.72 43.55 51.91
C PHE A 5 22.47 44.07 52.62
N THR A 6 21.83 45.10 52.04
CA THR A 6 20.57 45.64 52.55
C THR A 6 19.38 44.82 52.04
N PHE A 7 18.29 44.74 52.82
CA PHE A 7 17.10 43.96 52.44
C PHE A 7 16.49 44.44 51.11
N ILE A 8 16.52 45.74 50.86
CA ILE A 8 16.04 46.34 49.60
C ILE A 8 16.87 45.90 48.38
N GLU A 9 18.18 45.76 48.54
CA GLU A 9 19.09 45.32 47.49
C GLU A 9 18.83 43.86 47.11
N VAL A 10 18.54 43.00 48.10
CA VAL A 10 18.17 41.60 47.85
C VAL A 10 16.86 41.49 47.07
N ILE A 11 15.85 42.29 47.41
CA ILE A 11 14.56 42.29 46.69
C ILE A 11 14.73 42.74 45.23
N ILE A 12 15.50 43.81 45.00
CA ILE A 12 15.74 44.32 43.64
C ILE A 12 16.50 43.29 42.81
N VAL A 13 17.51 42.62 43.39
CA VAL A 13 18.27 41.58 42.69
C VAL A 13 17.37 40.39 42.32
N ILE A 14 16.51 39.93 43.24
CA ILE A 14 15.57 38.83 42.95
C ILE A 14 14.59 39.22 41.84
N ALA A 15 14.05 40.44 41.87
CA ALA A 15 13.11 40.92 40.85
C ALA A 15 13.76 41.03 39.46
N ILE A 16 14.99 41.55 39.38
CA ILE A 16 15.73 41.61 38.11
C ILE A 16 16.06 40.19 37.64
N PHE A 17 16.48 39.31 38.54
CA PHE A 17 16.86 37.93 38.21
C PHE A 17 15.67 37.12 37.67
N THR A 18 14.48 37.25 38.26
CA THR A 18 13.27 36.57 37.76
C THR A 18 12.84 37.08 36.39
N ILE A 19 12.95 38.39 36.13
CA ILE A 19 12.66 38.96 34.81
C ILE A 19 13.65 38.42 33.76
N VAL A 20 14.95 38.40 34.08
CA VAL A 20 15.98 37.90 33.17
C VAL A 20 15.79 36.41 32.89
N LEU A 21 15.55 35.58 33.92
CA LEU A 21 15.27 34.16 33.73
C LEU A 21 13.99 33.91 32.93
N GLY A 22 12.95 34.71 33.15
CA GLY A 22 11.70 34.64 32.38
C GLY A 22 11.92 34.94 30.90
N ALA A 23 12.70 35.98 30.60
CA ALA A 23 13.05 36.34 29.23
C ALA A 23 13.89 35.24 28.54
N ILE A 24 14.90 34.69 29.23
CA ILE A 24 15.73 33.60 28.71
C ILE A 24 14.89 32.33 28.47
N SER A 25 14.00 31.99 29.39
CA SER A 25 13.13 30.81 29.27
C SER A 25 12.17 30.94 28.10
N SER A 26 11.54 32.11 27.94
CA SER A 26 10.64 32.42 26.82
C SER A 26 11.37 32.37 25.48
N PHE A 27 12.55 32.99 25.39
CA PHE A 27 13.40 32.95 24.21
C PHE A 27 13.82 31.53 23.85
N SER A 28 14.20 30.73 24.85
CA SER A 28 14.61 29.33 24.65
C SER A 28 13.47 28.50 24.08
N LEU A 29 12.25 28.60 24.62
CA LEU A 29 11.08 27.88 24.11
C LEU A 29 10.74 28.29 22.67
N ASN A 30 10.80 29.58 22.36
CA ASN A 30 10.57 30.08 21.01
C ASN A 30 11.63 29.53 20.04
N PHE A 31 12.91 29.57 20.44
CA PHE A 31 14.02 29.04 19.65
C PHE A 31 13.88 27.54 19.39
N TYR A 32 13.52 26.73 20.40
CA TYR A 32 13.31 25.29 20.23
C TYR A 32 12.16 24.97 19.26
N ASN A 33 11.04 25.69 19.35
CA ASN A 33 9.91 25.50 18.44
C ASN A 33 10.27 25.88 16.99
N ASN A 34 11.02 26.97 16.81
CA ASN A 34 11.43 27.44 15.49
C ASN A 34 12.49 26.53 14.84
N GLN A 35 13.46 26.04 15.63
CA GLN A 35 14.46 25.08 15.16
C GLN A 35 13.85 23.76 14.72
N LYS A 36 12.89 23.23 15.50
CA LYS A 36 12.21 21.99 15.14
C LYS A 36 11.49 22.12 13.79
N PHE A 37 10.78 23.21 13.56
CA PHE A 37 10.05 23.45 12.32
C PHE A 37 10.97 23.50 11.07
N ILE A 38 12.11 24.20 11.17
CA ILE A 38 13.06 24.31 10.05
C ILE A 38 13.75 22.97 9.77
N SER A 39 14.11 22.22 10.82
CA SER A 39 14.71 20.90 10.69
C SER A 39 13.75 19.89 10.06
N ASP A 40 12.48 19.89 10.49
CA ASP A 40 11.46 18.98 9.97
C ASP A 40 11.21 19.23 8.47
N TYR A 41 11.12 20.50 8.05
CA TYR A 41 10.97 20.85 6.64
C TYR A 41 12.17 20.44 5.79
N SER A 42 13.41 20.64 6.28
CA SER A 42 14.63 20.26 5.56
C SER A 42 14.71 18.75 5.35
N ASN A 43 14.35 17.96 6.37
CA ASN A 43 14.32 16.50 6.29
C ASN A 43 13.32 15.99 5.23
N ILE A 44 12.13 16.60 5.14
CA ILE A 44 11.11 16.25 4.15
C ILE A 44 11.64 16.49 2.72
N VAL A 45 12.25 17.65 2.50
CA VAL A 45 12.82 18.03 1.19
C VAL A 45 13.97 17.12 0.80
N ASP A 46 14.85 16.78 1.74
CA ASP A 46 16.00 15.91 1.45
C ASP A 46 15.56 14.47 1.17
N GLN A 47 14.60 13.92 1.92
CA GLN A 47 14.00 12.61 1.65
C GLN A 47 13.44 12.56 0.22
N ALA A 48 12.69 13.58 -0.18
CA ALA A 48 12.14 13.67 -1.52
C ALA A 48 13.19 13.71 -2.62
N LYS A 49 14.25 14.51 -2.45
CA LYS A 49 15.36 14.59 -3.41
C LYS A 49 16.05 13.25 -3.57
N PHE A 50 16.43 12.61 -2.46
CA PHE A 50 17.07 11.29 -2.51
C PHE A 50 16.15 10.24 -3.14
N GLY A 51 14.86 10.28 -2.80
CA GLY A 51 13.83 9.43 -3.38
C GLY A 51 13.71 9.56 -4.90
N VAL A 52 13.62 10.80 -5.40
CA VAL A 52 13.54 11.07 -6.85
C VAL A 52 14.85 10.76 -7.56
N PHE A 53 16.02 11.03 -6.97
CA PHE A 53 17.29 10.65 -7.57
C PHE A 53 17.44 9.13 -7.70
N ARG A 54 16.99 8.39 -6.69
CA ARG A 54 16.93 6.93 -6.75
C ARG A 54 16.00 6.46 -7.87
N MET A 55 14.78 7.00 -7.93
CA MET A 55 13.80 6.70 -8.99
C MET A 55 14.36 6.95 -10.39
N VAL A 56 15.01 8.11 -10.61
CA VAL A 56 15.63 8.45 -11.89
C VAL A 56 16.76 7.49 -12.25
N LYS A 57 17.58 7.09 -11.28
CA LYS A 57 18.64 6.10 -11.50
C LYS A 57 18.04 4.77 -11.97
N GLU A 58 17.05 4.27 -11.24
CA GLU A 58 16.40 2.98 -11.53
C GLU A 58 15.65 3.01 -12.88
N LEU A 59 14.92 4.09 -13.18
CA LEU A 59 14.28 4.28 -14.49
C LEU A 59 15.28 4.30 -15.65
N ARG A 60 16.44 4.94 -15.46
CA ARG A 60 17.49 4.98 -16.49
C ARG A 60 18.04 3.59 -16.80
N GLU A 61 18.06 2.72 -15.81
CA GLU A 61 18.59 1.35 -15.86
C GLU A 61 17.50 0.30 -16.16
N ALA A 62 16.27 0.73 -16.48
CA ALA A 62 15.18 -0.18 -16.80
C ALA A 62 15.52 -1.09 -17.98
N LYS A 63 15.30 -2.40 -17.80
CA LYS A 63 15.64 -3.49 -18.74
C LYS A 63 14.47 -4.47 -18.87
N THR A 64 14.56 -5.42 -19.79
CA THR A 64 13.54 -6.47 -19.97
C THR A 64 13.45 -7.32 -18.70
N GLY A 65 12.24 -7.71 -18.30
CA GLY A 65 12.00 -8.57 -17.13
C GLY A 65 12.55 -9.99 -17.30
N GLU A 66 12.70 -10.72 -16.19
CA GLU A 66 13.15 -12.13 -16.19
C GLU A 66 12.20 -13.05 -16.98
N ASP A 67 10.92 -12.68 -17.04
CA ASP A 67 9.87 -13.34 -17.81
C ASP A 67 9.87 -12.96 -19.31
N GLY A 68 10.80 -12.11 -19.74
CA GLY A 68 10.85 -11.56 -21.10
C GLY A 68 9.91 -10.39 -21.34
N SER A 69 9.24 -9.86 -20.30
CA SER A 69 8.33 -8.74 -20.42
C SER A 69 9.04 -7.43 -20.80
N TYR A 70 8.32 -6.57 -21.52
CA TYR A 70 8.83 -5.28 -21.98
C TYR A 70 9.23 -4.36 -20.81
N PRO A 71 10.33 -3.58 -20.90
CA PRO A 71 10.87 -2.83 -19.77
C PRO A 71 9.89 -1.89 -19.07
N LEU A 72 8.96 -1.27 -19.80
CA LEU A 72 7.96 -0.36 -19.27
C LEU A 72 6.57 -1.02 -19.31
N VAL A 73 6.02 -1.39 -18.16
CA VAL A 73 4.76 -2.14 -18.02
C VAL A 73 3.57 -1.20 -17.95
N PHE A 74 3.71 -0.09 -17.23
CA PHE A 74 2.65 0.90 -17.05
C PHE A 74 3.23 2.31 -16.97
N ALA A 75 2.54 3.27 -17.59
CA ALA A 75 2.98 4.65 -17.74
C ALA A 75 1.81 5.63 -17.52
N GLY A 76 1.42 5.80 -16.26
CA GLY A 76 0.39 6.75 -15.83
C GLY A 76 0.96 8.08 -15.36
N ASP A 77 0.07 9.01 -15.00
CA ASP A 77 0.44 10.37 -14.57
C ASP A 77 0.98 10.42 -13.12
N LYS A 78 0.54 9.48 -12.28
CA LYS A 78 0.89 9.36 -10.86
C LYS A 78 1.47 7.99 -10.50
N GLU A 79 1.64 7.14 -11.50
CA GLU A 79 2.09 5.77 -11.33
C GLU A 79 2.90 5.35 -12.56
N ILE A 80 4.02 4.67 -12.32
CA ILE A 80 4.87 4.08 -13.35
C ILE A 80 5.34 2.71 -12.87
N VAL A 81 5.29 1.71 -13.75
CA VAL A 81 5.73 0.33 -13.48
C VAL A 81 6.73 -0.07 -14.55
N PHE A 82 7.89 -0.54 -14.14
CA PHE A 82 8.97 -0.95 -15.03
C PHE A 82 9.79 -2.08 -14.41
N PHE A 83 10.61 -2.73 -15.22
CA PHE A 83 11.55 -3.74 -14.76
C PHE A 83 12.96 -3.17 -14.67
N ALA A 84 13.63 -3.41 -13.55
CA ALA A 84 15.01 -2.98 -13.33
C ALA A 84 15.64 -3.84 -12.24
N ASP A 85 16.95 -3.97 -12.31
CA ASP A 85 17.79 -4.58 -11.27
C ASP A 85 18.21 -3.49 -10.30
N VAL A 86 17.47 -3.38 -9.20
CA VAL A 86 17.56 -2.23 -8.29
C VAL A 86 18.66 -2.40 -7.24
N ASP A 87 19.13 -3.62 -7.01
CA ASP A 87 20.17 -3.94 -6.02
C ASP A 87 21.48 -4.46 -6.61
N ASN A 88 21.55 -4.68 -7.94
CA ASN A 88 22.70 -5.14 -8.71
C ASN A 88 23.13 -6.58 -8.36
N ASP A 89 22.18 -7.45 -8.03
CA ASP A 89 22.44 -8.87 -7.82
C ASP A 89 22.39 -9.70 -9.12
N GLY A 90 21.91 -9.08 -10.21
CA GLY A 90 21.80 -9.68 -11.54
C GLY A 90 20.42 -10.22 -11.89
N VAL A 91 19.48 -10.24 -10.94
CA VAL A 91 18.06 -10.52 -11.14
C VAL A 91 17.35 -9.22 -11.56
N VAL A 92 16.22 -9.34 -12.26
CA VAL A 92 15.40 -8.17 -12.63
C VAL A 92 14.11 -8.14 -11.83
N GLU A 93 13.93 -7.11 -11.02
CA GLU A 93 12.72 -6.89 -10.22
C GLU A 93 11.67 -6.10 -10.99
N LYS A 94 10.41 -6.29 -10.60
CA LYS A 94 9.31 -5.43 -11.02
C LYS A 94 9.19 -4.26 -10.05
N VAL A 95 9.46 -3.06 -10.53
CA VAL A 95 9.46 -1.82 -9.75
C VAL A 95 8.24 -0.99 -10.09
N ARG A 96 7.55 -0.51 -9.06
CA ARG A 96 6.39 0.36 -9.19
C ARG A 96 6.56 1.58 -8.31
N TYR A 97 6.49 2.76 -8.92
CA TYR A 97 6.38 4.03 -8.20
C TYR A 97 4.96 4.56 -8.35
N PHE A 98 4.33 4.95 -7.25
CA PHE A 98 2.96 5.42 -7.26
C PHE A 98 2.69 6.42 -6.13
N LEU A 99 1.85 7.42 -6.42
CA LEU A 99 1.27 8.28 -5.41
C LEU A 99 -0.02 7.62 -4.89
N GLY A 100 0.01 7.16 -3.64
CA GLY A 100 -1.12 6.46 -3.05
C GLY A 100 -0.79 5.78 -1.72
N SER A 101 -1.84 5.44 -0.96
CA SER A 101 -1.69 4.56 0.21
C SER A 101 -1.95 3.13 -0.19
N VAL A 102 -1.21 2.19 0.41
CA VAL A 102 -1.67 0.80 0.44
C VAL A 102 -2.66 0.79 1.60
N GLN A 103 -3.93 0.74 1.27
CA GLN A 103 -5.00 0.55 2.24
C GLN A 103 -5.27 -0.93 2.35
N SER A 104 -5.66 -1.37 3.53
CA SER A 104 -6.10 -2.74 3.77
C SER A 104 -7.36 -2.73 4.61
N ALA A 105 -8.29 -3.63 4.29
CA ALA A 105 -9.49 -3.81 5.07
C ALA A 105 -9.84 -5.29 5.18
N ASP A 106 -10.39 -5.63 6.35
CA ASP A 106 -10.91 -6.95 6.64
C ASP A 106 -12.43 -6.86 6.77
N TYR A 107 -13.12 -7.78 6.12
CA TYR A 107 -14.57 -7.92 6.15
C TYR A 107 -14.91 -9.32 6.63
N THR A 108 -15.99 -9.44 7.41
CA THR A 108 -16.44 -10.74 7.91
C THR A 108 -17.93 -10.88 7.70
N GLN A 109 -18.34 -11.99 7.10
CA GLN A 109 -19.74 -12.38 6.96
C GLN A 109 -19.92 -13.86 7.25
N THR A 110 -21.12 -14.22 7.68
CA THR A 110 -21.50 -15.62 7.94
C THR A 110 -22.77 -15.95 7.18
N CYS A 111 -22.87 -17.19 6.70
CA CYS A 111 -24.11 -17.72 6.16
C CYS A 111 -24.38 -19.12 6.73
N SER A 112 -25.63 -19.56 6.70
CA SER A 112 -26.02 -20.89 7.13
C SER A 112 -27.06 -21.51 6.21
N THR A 113 -27.17 -22.84 6.26
CA THR A 113 -28.18 -23.62 5.58
C THR A 113 -28.82 -24.62 6.53
N ASN A 114 -30.14 -24.76 6.42
CA ASN A 114 -30.93 -25.76 7.16
C ASN A 114 -31.26 -26.97 6.29
N THR A 115 -30.87 -26.95 5.01
CA THR A 115 -31.13 -28.02 4.05
C THR A 115 -29.98 -29.03 4.10
N THR A 116 -30.32 -30.31 4.14
CA THR A 116 -29.34 -31.40 4.00
C THR A 116 -28.56 -31.26 2.69
N GLY A 117 -27.22 -31.26 2.76
CA GLY A 117 -26.36 -31.00 1.60
C GLY A 117 -26.66 -29.67 0.90
N GLY A 118 -27.18 -28.69 1.63
CA GLY A 118 -27.48 -27.38 1.08
C GLY A 118 -26.25 -26.50 0.97
N SER A 119 -26.40 -25.38 0.28
CA SER A 119 -25.40 -24.33 0.19
C SER A 119 -25.86 -23.02 0.84
N CYS A 120 -24.92 -22.14 1.11
CA CYS A 120 -25.18 -20.76 1.51
C CYS A 120 -24.12 -19.83 0.92
N SER A 121 -24.47 -18.56 0.69
CA SER A 121 -23.58 -17.59 0.07
C SER A 121 -23.58 -16.25 0.80
N VAL A 122 -22.47 -15.52 0.68
CA VAL A 122 -22.33 -14.12 1.08
C VAL A 122 -21.82 -13.30 -0.11
N VAL A 123 -22.13 -12.00 -0.11
CA VAL A 123 -21.67 -11.08 -1.16
C VAL A 123 -20.91 -9.94 -0.50
N PHE A 124 -19.67 -9.74 -0.91
CA PHE A 124 -18.89 -8.54 -0.61
C PHE A 124 -18.95 -7.61 -1.82
N SER A 125 -19.21 -6.32 -1.61
CA SER A 125 -19.29 -5.33 -2.68
C SER A 125 -18.71 -4.01 -2.22
N ASN A 126 -18.10 -3.25 -3.13
CA ASN A 126 -17.53 -1.93 -2.85
C ASN A 126 -16.49 -1.95 -1.70
N PHE A 127 -15.67 -3.00 -1.67
CA PHE A 127 -14.70 -3.27 -0.59
C PHE A 127 -13.30 -2.69 -0.86
N PHE A 128 -13.09 -2.03 -2.00
CA PHE A 128 -11.91 -1.20 -2.24
C PHE A 128 -12.25 0.05 -3.07
N ASN A 129 -11.37 1.05 -3.00
CA ASN A 129 -11.43 2.27 -3.81
C ASN A 129 -10.06 2.58 -4.39
N GLY A 130 -9.79 2.08 -5.60
CA GLY A 130 -8.48 2.17 -6.23
C GLY A 130 -8.12 0.87 -6.96
N THR A 131 -6.84 0.52 -6.98
CA THR A 131 -6.36 -0.70 -7.65
C THR A 131 -6.09 -1.80 -6.63
N LEU A 132 -6.85 -2.89 -6.68
CA LEU A 132 -6.68 -4.05 -5.80
C LEU A 132 -5.27 -4.67 -5.98
N VAL A 133 -4.55 -4.88 -4.88
CA VAL A 133 -3.19 -5.43 -4.81
C VAL A 133 -3.22 -6.88 -4.33
N SER A 134 -4.00 -7.17 -3.29
CA SER A 134 -4.22 -8.53 -2.81
C SER A 134 -5.66 -8.73 -2.36
N ALA A 135 -6.16 -9.97 -2.46
CA ALA A 135 -7.41 -10.39 -1.86
C ALA A 135 -7.32 -11.85 -1.43
N SER A 136 -7.64 -12.11 -0.17
CA SER A 136 -7.58 -13.43 0.44
C SER A 136 -8.87 -13.69 1.20
N ALA A 137 -9.49 -14.85 0.95
CA ALA A 137 -10.67 -15.30 1.65
C ALA A 137 -10.32 -16.44 2.60
N LYS A 138 -10.44 -16.19 3.90
CA LYS A 138 -10.32 -17.20 4.94
C LYS A 138 -11.71 -17.73 5.30
N VAL A 139 -11.88 -19.04 5.20
CA VAL A 139 -13.17 -19.72 5.33
C VAL A 139 -13.08 -20.77 6.41
N SER A 140 -14.08 -20.79 7.28
CA SER A 140 -14.22 -21.78 8.36
C SER A 140 -15.68 -22.16 8.50
N GLY A 141 -15.97 -23.33 9.05
CA GLY A 141 -17.35 -23.81 9.16
C GLY A 141 -17.62 -24.53 10.48
N ARG A 142 -18.90 -24.62 10.81
CA ARG A 142 -19.43 -25.44 11.90
C ARG A 142 -20.72 -26.10 11.46
N GLY A 143 -21.06 -27.21 12.08
CA GLY A 143 -22.22 -28.00 11.72
C GLY A 143 -21.90 -29.48 11.79
N ASP A 144 -22.54 -30.26 10.94
CA ASP A 144 -22.32 -31.70 10.86
C ASP A 144 -21.09 -31.98 9.99
N LEU A 145 -19.88 -31.92 10.57
CA LEU A 145 -18.60 -31.82 9.85
C LEU A 145 -17.50 -32.74 10.42
N ASN A 146 -17.84 -33.78 11.18
CA ASN A 146 -16.84 -34.58 11.92
C ASN A 146 -16.35 -35.82 11.18
N GLN A 147 -16.98 -36.20 10.08
CA GLN A 147 -16.61 -37.36 9.29
C GLN A 147 -15.95 -36.97 7.97
N GLY A 148 -15.20 -37.89 7.36
CA GLY A 148 -14.47 -37.61 6.12
C GLY A 148 -15.35 -37.28 4.90
N ASN A 149 -16.64 -37.61 4.96
CA ASN A 149 -17.62 -37.28 3.93
C ASN A 149 -18.47 -36.05 4.30
N GLU A 150 -18.33 -35.52 5.51
CA GLU A 150 -19.08 -34.36 6.02
C GLU A 150 -18.21 -33.10 5.88
N TYR A 151 -18.19 -32.54 4.68
CA TYR A 151 -17.41 -31.35 4.37
C TYR A 151 -18.22 -30.42 3.47
N PHE A 152 -17.68 -29.24 3.20
CA PHE A 152 -18.25 -28.36 2.18
C PHE A 152 -17.19 -27.86 1.22
N ASP A 153 -17.60 -27.69 -0.03
CA ASP A 153 -16.84 -27.06 -1.09
C ASP A 153 -16.99 -25.54 -1.00
N VAL A 154 -15.90 -24.82 -1.26
CA VAL A 154 -15.87 -23.35 -1.28
C VAL A 154 -15.75 -22.88 -2.72
N PHE A 155 -16.58 -21.92 -3.10
CA PHE A 155 -16.56 -21.28 -4.41
C PHE A 155 -16.40 -19.76 -4.27
N ALA A 156 -15.68 -19.15 -5.20
CA ALA A 156 -15.68 -17.71 -5.44
C ALA A 156 -16.19 -17.43 -6.86
N ASP A 157 -17.27 -16.65 -6.98
CA ASP A 157 -17.95 -16.34 -8.25
C ASP A 157 -18.20 -17.57 -9.13
N GLY A 158 -18.59 -18.68 -8.49
CA GLY A 158 -18.88 -19.95 -9.13
C GLY A 158 -17.65 -20.81 -9.48
N VAL A 159 -16.43 -20.32 -9.24
CA VAL A 159 -15.19 -21.10 -9.40
C VAL A 159 -14.87 -21.83 -8.09
N LYS A 160 -14.70 -23.16 -8.15
CA LYS A 160 -14.35 -23.97 -6.98
C LYS A 160 -12.91 -23.70 -6.53
N LEU A 161 -12.74 -23.31 -5.27
CA LEU A 161 -11.44 -23.00 -4.66
C LEU A 161 -10.86 -24.20 -3.90
N GLY A 162 -11.69 -24.90 -3.13
CA GLY A 162 -11.22 -25.99 -2.27
C GLY A 162 -12.31 -26.53 -1.36
N GLN A 163 -11.89 -27.28 -0.34
CA GLN A 163 -12.78 -27.97 0.60
C GLN A 163 -12.39 -27.64 2.03
N VAL A 164 -13.39 -27.52 2.91
CA VAL A 164 -13.21 -27.22 4.33
C VAL A 164 -13.82 -28.35 5.16
N CYS A 165 -13.18 -28.72 6.27
CA CYS A 165 -13.59 -29.79 7.19
C CYS A 165 -13.57 -31.21 6.61
N LYS A 166 -12.73 -31.49 5.62
CA LYS A 166 -12.49 -32.87 5.14
C LYS A 166 -11.99 -33.82 6.23
N SER A 167 -11.37 -33.29 7.29
CA SER A 167 -11.03 -34.01 8.51
C SER A 167 -10.82 -33.01 9.65
N GLY A 168 -11.02 -33.44 10.89
CA GLY A 168 -10.59 -32.70 12.08
C GLY A 168 -11.54 -31.60 12.56
N CYS A 169 -12.75 -31.51 12.01
CA CYS A 169 -13.82 -30.71 12.58
C CYS A 169 -14.73 -31.55 13.49
N SER A 170 -15.52 -30.87 14.31
CA SER A 170 -16.39 -31.44 15.34
C SER A 170 -17.85 -31.48 14.89
N GLN A 171 -18.62 -32.40 15.46
CA GLN A 171 -20.05 -32.49 15.19
C GLN A 171 -20.80 -31.43 15.99
N CYS A 172 -21.58 -30.60 15.29
CA CYS A 172 -22.35 -29.51 15.87
C CYS A 172 -21.52 -28.63 16.83
N GLY A 173 -20.27 -28.37 16.47
CA GLY A 173 -19.36 -27.55 17.27
C GLY A 173 -19.87 -26.12 17.46
N SER A 174 -19.57 -25.52 18.61
CA SER A 174 -19.90 -24.11 18.88
C SER A 174 -18.90 -23.14 18.23
N SER A 175 -17.67 -23.61 17.96
CA SER A 175 -16.60 -22.92 17.25
C SER A 175 -16.66 -23.15 15.74
N PHE A 176 -16.21 -22.14 14.98
CA PHE A 176 -15.88 -22.34 13.57
C PHE A 176 -14.52 -23.03 13.45
N GLU A 177 -14.48 -24.09 12.64
CA GLU A 177 -13.36 -25.02 12.52
C GLU A 177 -12.97 -25.22 11.05
N GLY A 178 -11.90 -25.98 10.80
CA GLY A 178 -11.46 -26.34 9.46
C GLY A 178 -10.93 -25.16 8.63
N THR A 179 -10.50 -24.08 9.27
CA THR A 179 -10.04 -22.86 8.62
C THR A 179 -9.09 -23.12 7.45
N GLN A 180 -9.49 -22.66 6.26
CA GLN A 180 -8.66 -22.61 5.06
C GLN A 180 -8.57 -21.18 4.54
N THR A 181 -7.48 -20.86 3.85
CA THR A 181 -7.27 -19.55 3.23
C THR A 181 -7.08 -19.73 1.73
N PHE A 182 -7.79 -18.93 0.94
CA PHE A 182 -7.78 -19.00 -0.51
C PHE A 182 -7.43 -17.63 -1.11
N ASP A 183 -6.60 -17.63 -2.15
CA ASP A 183 -6.40 -16.45 -2.98
C ASP A 183 -7.65 -16.23 -3.85
N VAL A 184 -8.22 -15.03 -3.76
CA VAL A 184 -9.42 -14.61 -4.51
C VAL A 184 -9.16 -13.32 -5.28
N LEU A 185 -7.89 -12.95 -5.50
CA LEU A 185 -7.50 -11.71 -6.18
C LEU A 185 -8.12 -11.60 -7.58
N SER A 186 -8.16 -12.70 -8.34
CA SER A 186 -8.67 -12.66 -9.71
C SER A 186 -10.18 -12.45 -9.79
N GLN A 187 -10.93 -13.02 -8.84
CA GLN A 187 -12.38 -12.93 -8.71
C GLN A 187 -12.79 -11.56 -8.20
N ALA A 188 -12.11 -11.05 -7.17
CA ALA A 188 -12.47 -9.81 -6.50
C ALA A 188 -12.14 -8.51 -7.28
N ARG A 189 -11.56 -8.58 -8.49
CA ARG A 189 -11.10 -7.38 -9.24
C ARG A 189 -12.21 -6.44 -9.68
N ASP A 190 -13.42 -6.96 -9.84
CA ASP A 190 -14.59 -6.17 -10.26
C ASP A 190 -15.27 -5.43 -9.09
N ASN A 191 -14.65 -5.47 -7.90
CA ASN A 191 -15.17 -4.88 -6.65
C ASN A 191 -16.49 -5.52 -6.17
N SER A 192 -16.73 -6.75 -6.61
CA SER A 192 -17.79 -7.65 -6.17
C SER A 192 -17.15 -9.03 -5.92
N LEU A 193 -17.63 -9.76 -4.91
CA LEU A 193 -17.15 -11.12 -4.67
C LEU A 193 -18.27 -11.92 -4.00
N VAL A 194 -18.71 -12.97 -4.67
CA VAL A 194 -19.66 -13.94 -4.14
C VAL A 194 -18.89 -15.14 -3.62
N LEU A 195 -18.99 -15.40 -2.32
CA LEU A 195 -18.44 -16.61 -1.71
C LEU A 195 -19.57 -17.56 -1.34
N THR A 196 -19.43 -18.82 -1.75
CA THR A 196 -20.42 -19.88 -1.51
C THR A 196 -19.78 -21.05 -0.80
N ALA A 197 -20.44 -21.55 0.26
CA ALA A 197 -20.16 -22.83 0.88
C ALA A 197 -21.25 -23.82 0.45
N ASP A 198 -20.86 -24.96 -0.11
CA ASP A 198 -21.77 -26.00 -0.61
C ASP A 198 -21.47 -27.34 0.07
N ALA A 199 -22.39 -27.80 0.92
CA ALA A 199 -22.18 -28.96 1.77
C ALA A 199 -22.47 -30.28 1.05
N THR A 200 -21.78 -31.35 1.44
CA THR A 200 -22.14 -32.70 1.00
C THR A 200 -23.47 -33.16 1.59
N ASN A 201 -24.12 -34.13 0.96
CA ASN A 201 -25.39 -34.70 1.46
C ASN A 201 -25.27 -35.39 2.83
N ASP A 202 -24.05 -35.74 3.24
CA ASP A 202 -23.78 -36.31 4.56
C ASP A 202 -23.89 -35.26 5.67
N VAL A 203 -23.76 -33.96 5.34
CA VAL A 203 -24.04 -32.85 6.27
C VAL A 203 -25.56 -32.72 6.44
N ASN A 204 -26.12 -33.40 7.44
CA ASN A 204 -27.57 -33.58 7.54
C ASN A 204 -28.14 -33.62 8.97
N ILE A 205 -27.31 -33.59 10.02
CA ILE A 205 -27.75 -33.76 11.41
C ILE A 205 -28.00 -32.43 12.12
N CYS A 206 -27.01 -31.52 12.14
CA CYS A 206 -27.04 -30.31 12.99
C CYS A 206 -28.12 -29.28 12.60
N ASN A 207 -28.34 -28.27 13.45
CA ASN A 207 -29.21 -27.13 13.16
C ASN A 207 -28.52 -25.80 13.55
N PRO A 208 -28.12 -24.95 12.58
CA PRO A 208 -28.18 -25.19 11.14
C PRO A 208 -27.33 -26.40 10.72
N LYS A 209 -27.63 -26.99 9.56
CA LYS A 209 -26.92 -28.17 9.03
C LYS A 209 -25.45 -27.84 8.84
N MET A 210 -25.22 -26.66 8.27
CA MET A 210 -23.92 -26.01 8.16
C MET A 210 -24.06 -24.51 8.35
N GLU A 211 -23.07 -23.92 8.98
CA GLU A 211 -22.82 -22.49 8.99
C GLU A 211 -21.36 -22.23 8.61
N ALA A 212 -21.14 -21.33 7.68
CA ALA A 212 -19.82 -20.94 7.20
C ALA A 212 -19.53 -19.47 7.54
N LYS A 213 -18.31 -19.21 7.97
CA LYS A 213 -17.76 -17.87 8.22
C LYS A 213 -16.71 -17.57 7.15
N PHE A 214 -16.88 -16.44 6.49
CA PHE A 214 -15.99 -15.89 5.47
C PHE A 214 -15.35 -14.61 6.01
N GLU A 215 -14.02 -14.60 6.06
CA GLU A 215 -13.20 -13.45 6.42
C GLU A 215 -12.43 -13.03 5.15
N LEU A 216 -12.83 -11.92 4.53
CA LEU A 216 -12.18 -11.35 3.35
C LEU A 216 -11.17 -10.30 3.78
N SER A 217 -9.90 -10.52 3.48
CA SER A 217 -8.82 -9.56 3.68
C SER A 217 -8.36 -9.05 2.32
N VAL A 218 -8.43 -7.74 2.12
CA VAL A 218 -8.02 -7.08 0.87
C VAL A 218 -6.99 -5.99 1.13
N SER A 219 -6.12 -5.77 0.17
CA SER A 219 -5.30 -4.56 0.10
C SER A 219 -5.41 -3.93 -1.28
N TRP A 220 -5.42 -2.60 -1.33
CA TRP A 220 -5.51 -1.84 -2.57
C TRP A 220 -4.67 -0.58 -2.49
N ASN A 221 -4.23 -0.12 -3.65
CA ASN A 221 -3.64 1.20 -3.79
C ASN A 221 -4.75 2.23 -3.94
N ASP A 222 -4.93 3.04 -2.90
CA ASP A 222 -5.77 4.21 -2.94
C ASP A 222 -5.01 5.37 -3.58
N THR A 223 -5.29 5.62 -4.86
CA THR A 223 -4.78 6.76 -5.62
C THR A 223 -5.55 8.05 -5.33
N SER A 224 -6.56 8.00 -4.46
CA SER A 224 -7.49 9.08 -4.16
C SER A 224 -7.04 9.81 -2.90
N GLY A 225 -6.14 10.79 -3.07
CA GLY A 225 -5.86 11.77 -2.02
C GLY A 225 -4.80 11.39 -0.99
N ASP A 226 -3.98 10.38 -1.26
CA ASP A 226 -2.77 10.19 -0.45
C ASP A 226 -1.62 11.07 -0.96
N ASN A 227 -1.00 11.79 -0.04
CA ASN A 227 0.14 12.67 -0.30
C ASN A 227 1.47 11.92 -0.11
N ILE A 228 1.47 10.60 -0.25
CA ILE A 228 2.65 9.76 -0.02
C ILE A 228 3.04 9.06 -1.32
N LEU A 229 4.23 9.40 -1.82
CA LEU A 229 4.86 8.70 -2.94
C LEU A 229 5.59 7.48 -2.39
N LYS A 230 5.33 6.32 -2.99
CA LYS A 230 5.89 5.03 -2.58
C LYS A 230 6.60 4.33 -3.73
N LYS A 231 7.46 3.40 -3.37
CA LYS A 231 8.11 2.44 -4.25
C LYS A 231 7.77 1.04 -3.77
N GLU A 232 7.24 0.23 -4.67
CA GLU A 232 7.02 -1.20 -4.50
C GLU A 232 8.02 -1.96 -5.38
N VAL A 233 8.69 -2.97 -4.82
CA VAL A 233 9.64 -3.86 -5.51
C VAL A 233 9.17 -5.28 -5.36
N THR A 234 8.98 -6.00 -6.46
CA THR A 234 8.55 -7.40 -6.47
C THR A 234 9.64 -8.27 -7.08
N GLU A 235 10.10 -9.25 -6.31
CA GLU A 235 11.07 -10.25 -6.74
C GLU A 235 10.41 -11.31 -7.64
N PRO A 236 11.08 -11.76 -8.72
CA PRO A 236 10.61 -12.90 -9.50
C PRO A 236 10.80 -14.20 -8.72
N THR A 237 9.87 -15.14 -8.89
CA THR A 237 9.95 -16.47 -8.27
C THR A 237 9.48 -17.57 -9.21
N GLY A 238 10.02 -18.78 -9.06
CA GLY A 238 9.65 -19.94 -9.88
C GLY A 238 10.49 -20.16 -11.13
N ASP A 239 10.20 -21.25 -11.84
CA ASP A 239 10.72 -21.59 -13.17
C ASP A 239 9.55 -22.16 -14.00
N PRO A 240 8.95 -21.38 -14.93
CA PRO A 240 9.36 -20.05 -15.37
C PRO A 240 9.18 -18.95 -14.30
N PRO A 241 9.93 -17.82 -14.41
CA PRO A 241 9.86 -16.73 -13.43
C PRO A 241 8.51 -15.99 -13.45
N GLU A 242 7.96 -15.72 -12.26
CA GLU A 242 6.71 -15.01 -12.05
C GLU A 242 6.82 -13.96 -10.93
N TYR A 243 6.23 -12.78 -11.14
CA TYR A 243 6.23 -11.66 -10.19
C TYR A 243 4.94 -11.65 -9.36
N LEU A 244 4.94 -12.40 -8.25
CA LEU A 244 3.77 -12.56 -7.39
C LEU A 244 3.63 -11.39 -6.39
N PRO A 245 2.42 -10.81 -6.18
CA PRO A 245 2.22 -9.66 -5.29
C PRO A 245 2.63 -9.89 -3.82
N ASN A 246 2.59 -11.14 -3.34
CA ASN A 246 3.00 -11.50 -1.97
C ASN A 246 4.52 -11.39 -1.74
N ASN A 247 5.33 -11.32 -2.80
CA ASN A 247 6.77 -11.11 -2.72
C ASN A 247 7.16 -9.63 -2.87
N SER A 248 6.18 -8.73 -2.82
CA SER A 248 6.42 -7.30 -2.95
C SER A 248 6.82 -6.64 -1.62
N THR A 249 7.77 -5.71 -1.69
CA THR A 249 8.16 -4.86 -0.57
C THR A 249 7.86 -3.40 -0.90
N THR A 250 7.19 -2.69 0.02
CA THR A 250 6.83 -1.28 -0.17
C THR A 250 7.67 -0.37 0.72
N THR A 251 8.21 0.70 0.14
CA THR A 251 9.00 1.74 0.82
C THR A 251 8.42 3.13 0.54
N VAL A 252 8.43 3.99 1.55
CA VAL A 252 8.01 5.40 1.40
C VAL A 252 9.16 6.22 0.82
N ILE A 253 8.87 6.94 -0.26
CA ILE A 253 9.83 7.76 -1.00
C ILE A 253 9.70 9.23 -0.59
N SER A 254 8.48 9.72 -0.47
CA SER A 254 8.22 11.10 -0.06
C SER A 254 6.84 11.21 0.59
N ASN A 255 6.73 12.10 1.57
CA ASN A 255 5.47 12.47 2.21
C ASN A 255 5.09 13.89 1.75
N TYR A 256 3.82 14.24 1.93
CA TYR A 256 3.27 15.57 1.65
C TYR A 256 3.33 15.97 0.16
N VAL A 257 3.25 15.01 -0.75
CA VAL A 257 3.18 15.22 -2.19
C VAL A 257 1.80 15.75 -2.59
N ILE A 258 1.75 16.94 -3.17
CA ILE A 258 0.51 17.66 -3.53
C ILE A 258 0.41 17.96 -5.03
N ASN A 259 1.01 17.09 -5.86
CA ASN A 259 1.07 17.25 -7.31
C ASN A 259 -0.30 17.53 -7.94
N THR A 260 -0.44 18.74 -8.48
CA THR A 260 -1.58 19.18 -9.29
C THR A 260 -1.25 19.24 -10.79
N PRO A 261 0.02 19.25 -11.20
CA PRO A 261 0.47 18.62 -12.45
C PRO A 261 0.84 17.12 -12.25
N PRO A 262 0.78 16.28 -13.30
CA PRO A 262 1.26 14.90 -13.26
C PRO A 262 2.66 14.76 -12.65
N ILE A 263 2.90 13.69 -11.90
CA ILE A 263 4.25 13.33 -11.44
C ILE A 263 5.09 12.91 -12.63
N PHE A 264 4.50 12.12 -13.53
CA PHE A 264 5.16 11.60 -14.72
C PHE A 264 4.52 12.20 -15.97
N GLN A 265 5.37 12.71 -16.86
CA GLN A 265 4.98 13.18 -18.17
C GLN A 265 5.94 12.61 -19.22
N TYR A 266 5.38 12.13 -20.34
CA TYR A 266 6.07 11.30 -21.31
C TYR A 266 6.24 12.03 -22.62
N TYR A 267 7.40 11.89 -23.26
CA TYR A 267 7.73 12.55 -24.50
C TYR A 267 8.30 11.58 -25.53
N ASP A 268 7.92 11.78 -26.79
CA ASP A 268 8.47 11.05 -27.93
C ASP A 268 9.89 11.53 -28.29
N LYS A 269 10.47 10.94 -29.34
CA LYS A 269 11.82 11.29 -29.83
C LYS A 269 11.90 12.71 -30.41
N GLU A 270 10.78 13.30 -30.83
CA GLU A 270 10.68 14.67 -31.32
C GLU A 270 10.44 15.69 -30.18
N GLY A 271 10.17 15.22 -28.96
CA GLY A 271 9.88 16.05 -27.80
C GLY A 271 8.39 16.44 -27.65
N ASN A 272 7.48 15.78 -28.37
CA ASN A 272 6.04 15.99 -28.18
C ASN A 272 5.52 15.18 -26.99
N ILE A 273 4.55 15.75 -26.27
CA ILE A 273 3.92 15.08 -25.13
C ILE A 273 3.04 13.92 -25.63
N ILE A 274 3.20 12.75 -25.01
CA ILE A 274 2.38 11.57 -25.26
C ILE A 274 1.30 11.48 -24.18
N ASN A 275 0.05 11.80 -24.53
CA ASN A 275 -1.07 11.78 -23.57
C ASN A 275 -1.72 10.41 -23.42
N ASP A 276 -1.67 9.57 -24.45
CA ASP A 276 -2.45 8.33 -24.51
C ASP A 276 -1.64 7.08 -24.13
N THR A 277 -2.27 6.18 -23.38
CA THR A 277 -1.85 4.77 -23.29
C THR A 277 -2.52 3.98 -24.43
N PRO A 278 -1.83 3.06 -25.13
CA PRO A 278 -0.52 2.46 -24.83
C PRO A 278 0.69 3.17 -25.48
N ALA A 279 0.51 4.29 -26.20
CA ALA A 279 1.61 4.99 -26.89
C ALA A 279 2.75 5.37 -25.92
N ARG A 280 2.43 5.72 -24.68
CA ARG A 280 3.42 5.96 -23.61
C ARG A 280 4.35 4.78 -23.30
N LEU A 281 3.95 3.53 -23.58
CA LEU A 281 4.82 2.37 -23.36
C LEU A 281 5.86 2.25 -24.48
N LYS A 282 5.45 2.50 -25.72
CA LYS A 282 6.26 2.23 -26.91
C LYS A 282 7.08 3.43 -27.37
N ASP A 283 6.49 4.62 -27.35
CA ASP A 283 7.03 5.79 -28.05
C ASP A 283 7.81 6.72 -27.11
N THR A 284 7.75 6.50 -25.79
CA THR A 284 8.48 7.28 -24.79
C THR A 284 9.98 7.15 -24.96
N LYS A 285 10.67 8.28 -25.14
CA LYS A 285 12.13 8.39 -25.10
C LYS A 285 12.62 9.22 -23.91
N LEU A 286 11.81 10.16 -23.44
CA LEU A 286 12.11 11.03 -22.32
C LEU A 286 10.92 11.06 -21.37
N ILE A 287 11.19 10.97 -20.07
CA ILE A 287 10.19 11.11 -19.00
C ILE A 287 10.59 12.29 -18.13
N ARG A 288 9.66 13.23 -17.96
CA ARG A 288 9.74 14.28 -16.97
C ARG A 288 9.15 13.76 -15.67
N VAL A 289 9.93 13.86 -14.59
CA VAL A 289 9.51 13.58 -13.22
C VAL A 289 9.40 14.93 -12.51
N TYR A 290 8.18 15.27 -12.09
CA TYR A 290 7.85 16.53 -11.43
C TYR A 290 7.21 16.26 -10.08
N LEU A 291 7.82 16.71 -8.99
CA LEU A 291 7.35 16.46 -7.63
C LEU A 291 7.12 17.79 -6.90
N VAL A 292 5.93 17.99 -6.36
CA VAL A 292 5.54 19.14 -5.56
C VAL A 292 5.23 18.67 -4.15
N ILE A 293 5.92 19.23 -3.15
CA ILE A 293 5.80 18.83 -1.75
C ILE A 293 5.47 20.02 -0.89
N ASP A 294 4.45 19.87 -0.06
CA ASP A 294 4.05 20.86 0.93
C ASP A 294 3.31 20.21 2.10
N ASN A 295 3.83 20.41 3.31
CA ASN A 295 3.22 19.89 4.53
C ASN A 295 2.07 20.75 5.05
N ASP A 296 2.01 22.04 4.69
CA ASP A 296 0.93 22.95 5.03
C ASP A 296 0.91 24.16 4.09
N ILE A 297 0.02 24.10 3.09
CA ILE A 297 -0.13 25.15 2.06
C ILE A 297 -0.51 26.53 2.62
N ASN A 298 -1.01 26.60 3.86
CA ASN A 298 -1.39 27.85 4.50
C ASN A 298 -0.25 28.47 5.33
N LYS A 299 0.92 27.83 5.35
CA LYS A 299 2.06 28.23 6.17
C LYS A 299 3.32 28.34 5.31
N SER A 300 4.16 29.33 5.62
CA SER A 300 5.50 29.38 5.02
C SER A 300 6.37 28.25 5.55
N PRO A 301 7.31 27.70 4.76
CA PRO A 301 7.75 28.17 3.43
C PRO A 301 6.83 27.75 2.27
N LYS A 302 7.07 28.28 1.07
CA LYS A 302 6.35 27.90 -0.16
C LYS A 302 6.53 26.39 -0.47
N PRO A 303 5.63 25.78 -1.26
CA PRO A 303 5.82 24.42 -1.77
C PRO A 303 7.21 24.23 -2.37
N PHE A 304 7.82 23.09 -2.07
CA PHE A 304 9.06 22.68 -2.71
C PHE A 304 8.73 21.97 -4.02
N GLU A 305 9.32 22.43 -5.12
CA GLU A 305 9.15 21.84 -6.45
C GLU A 305 10.48 21.23 -6.90
N LEU A 306 10.43 19.98 -7.37
CA LEU A 306 11.55 19.26 -7.93
C LEU A 306 11.19 18.78 -9.33
N GLU A 307 12.01 19.15 -10.30
CA GLU A 307 11.83 18.76 -11.69
C GLU A 307 13.10 18.09 -12.21
N THR A 308 12.94 16.96 -12.88
CA THR A 308 14.05 16.24 -13.49
C THR A 308 13.58 15.47 -14.72
N PHE A 309 14.52 15.12 -15.58
CA PHE A 309 14.27 14.41 -16.82
C PHE A 309 15.10 13.13 -16.88
N VAL A 310 14.49 12.04 -17.34
CA VAL A 310 15.14 10.74 -17.49
C VAL A 310 14.93 10.17 -18.89
N ASN A 311 16.03 9.71 -19.48
CA ASN A 311 16.03 8.90 -20.68
C ASN A 311 16.24 7.44 -20.25
N ILE A 312 15.40 6.52 -20.74
CA ILE A 312 15.55 5.09 -20.48
C ILE A 312 16.57 4.54 -21.48
N ARG A 313 17.68 3.96 -21.00
CA ARG A 313 18.78 3.52 -21.89
C ARG A 313 18.34 2.46 -22.89
N ASN A 314 17.60 1.47 -22.43
CA ASN A 314 17.20 0.32 -23.25
C ASN A 314 15.99 0.59 -24.15
N LEU A 315 15.44 1.81 -24.13
CA LEU A 315 14.36 2.23 -25.03
C LEU A 315 14.84 3.19 -26.12
N ASN A 316 16.13 3.48 -26.22
CA ASN A 316 16.67 4.42 -27.21
C ASN A 316 17.14 3.78 -28.53
N GLU A 317 16.87 2.49 -28.73
CA GLU A 317 17.12 1.78 -30.00
C GLU A 317 15.90 1.83 -30.94
#